data_AF-A0A453K6Y0-F1
#
_entry.id   AF-A0A453K6Y0-F1
#
_cell.length_a   1.000
_cell.length_b   1.000
_cell.length_c   1.000
_cell.angle_alpha   90.00
_cell.angle_beta   90.00
_cell.angle_gamma   90.00
#
_symmetry.space_group_name_H-M   'P 1'
#
loop_
_entity.id
_entity.type
_entity.pdbx_description
1 polymer ?
#
loop_
_entity_poly.entity_id
_entity_poly.type
_entity_poly.pdbx_seq_one_letter_code
_entity_poly.pdbx_strand_id
1 'polypeptide(L)'
;QMVMFSATWPFAVHQLAQEFMDPNPIKVVVGSEDLAANHDVMQIVEVLDDRARDSRLVALLDKYHRAQSNRVLVFVLYKKEAGRVEAMLNKRGGGKLFLSMETRLSMIEQKPYLYLKKENVL
;
A
#
# COMPACT_ATOMS: atom_id res chain seq x y z
N GLN A 1 16.92 19.58 19.25
CA GLN A 1 17.07 18.20 18.77
C GLN A 1 15.96 17.93 17.76
N MET A 2 16.31 17.47 16.56
CA MET A 2 15.38 17.08 15.51
C MET A 2 15.64 15.63 15.12
N VAL A 3 14.58 14.85 14.89
CA VAL A 3 14.67 13.47 14.45
C VAL A 3 13.67 13.25 13.33
N MET A 4 14.10 12.63 12.24
CA MET A 4 13.21 12.21 11.13
C MET A 4 13.23 10.69 11.01
N PHE A 5 12.06 10.12 10.73
CA PHE A 5 11.87 8.70 10.50
C PHE A 5 11.23 8.51 9.13
N SER A 6 11.75 7.58 8.34
CA SER A 6 11.15 7.21 7.06
C SER A 6 11.52 5.78 6.70
N ALA A 7 10.58 5.07 6.06
CA ALA A 7 10.83 3.75 5.48
C ALA A 7 11.57 3.83 4.13
N THR A 8 11.57 4.99 3.49
CA THR A 8 12.22 5.23 2.19
C THR A 8 13.02 6.53 2.23
N TRP A 9 14.16 6.59 1.53
CA TRP A 9 15.04 7.75 1.59
C TRP A 9 15.42 8.29 0.19
N PRO A 10 14.45 8.71 -0.64
CA PRO A 10 14.71 9.27 -1.98
C PRO A 10 15.31 10.68 -1.92
N PHE A 11 15.85 11.16 -3.05
CA PHE A 11 16.54 12.47 -3.14
C PHE A 11 15.72 13.65 -2.60
N ALA A 12 14.40 13.68 -2.81
CA ALA A 12 13.56 14.75 -2.28
C ALA A 12 13.53 14.79 -0.73
N VAL A 13 13.59 13.62 -0.07
CA VAL A 13 13.67 13.53 1.39
C VAL A 13 15.07 13.96 1.87
N HIS A 14 16.12 13.68 1.10
CA HIS A 14 17.46 14.20 1.39
C HIS A 14 17.50 15.73 1.38
N GLN A 15 16.92 16.38 0.35
CA GLN A 15 16.87 17.84 0.28
C GLN A 15 16.12 18.43 1.48
N LEU A 16 14.96 17.85 1.82
CA LEU A 16 14.20 18.26 2.99
C LEU A 16 15.03 18.10 4.29
N ALA A 17 15.72 16.96 4.45
CA ALA A 17 16.57 16.76 5.62
C ALA A 17 17.69 17.80 5.72
N GLN A 18 18.30 18.21 4.61
CA GLN A 18 19.34 19.25 4.59
C GLN A 18 18.83 20.65 4.95
N GLU A 19 17.55 20.95 4.68
CA GLU A 19 16.95 22.23 5.01
C GLU A 19 16.60 22.36 6.50
N PHE A 20 16.23 21.25 7.15
CA PHE A 20 15.66 21.28 8.50
C PHE A 20 16.56 20.67 9.58
N MET A 21 17.44 19.72 9.26
CA MET A 21 18.33 19.09 10.25
C MET A 21 19.59 19.91 10.53
N ASP A 22 20.25 19.59 11.64
CA ASP A 22 21.61 20.04 11.91
C ASP A 22 22.57 19.67 10.74
N PRO A 23 23.61 20.48 10.45
CA PRO A 23 24.51 20.26 9.31
C PRO A 23 25.21 18.89 9.29
N ASN A 24 25.33 18.24 10.45
CA ASN A 24 25.99 16.94 10.61
C ASN A 24 25.04 15.95 11.31
N PRO A 25 23.98 15.46 10.64
CA PRO A 25 23.05 14.53 11.24
C PRO A 25 23.64 13.11 11.27
N ILE A 26 23.30 12.33 12.30
CA ILE A 26 23.59 10.90 12.33
C ILE A 26 22.48 10.17 11.56
N LYS A 27 22.83 9.55 10.43
CA LYS A 27 21.93 8.68 9.67
C LYS A 27 22.13 7.23 10.10
N VAL A 28 21.04 6.56 10.46
CA VAL A 28 21.01 5.12 10.74
C VAL A 28 20.05 4.46 9.75
N VAL A 29 20.52 3.41 9.05
CA VAL A 29 19.73 2.60 8.12
C VAL A 29 19.66 1.19 8.66
N VAL A 30 18.45 0.60 8.66
CA VAL A 30 18.23 -0.80 9.05
C VAL A 30 17.75 -1.56 7.81
N GLY A 31 18.51 -2.57 7.38
CA GLY A 31 18.25 -3.32 6.15
C GLY A 31 19.15 -2.85 4.99
N SER A 32 18.58 -2.79 3.78
CA SER A 32 19.29 -2.30 2.59
C SER A 32 19.19 -0.77 2.47
N GLU A 33 20.21 -0.13 1.88
CA GLU A 33 20.12 1.28 1.47
C GLU A 33 19.25 1.47 0.23
N ASP A 34 19.14 0.44 -0.60
CA ASP A 34 18.27 0.43 -1.77
C ASP A 34 16.80 0.26 -1.37
N LEU A 35 15.89 0.72 -2.23
CA LEU A 35 14.45 0.55 -2.04
C LEU A 35 14.10 -0.94 -1.98
N ALA A 36 13.95 -1.45 -0.76
CA ALA A 36 13.59 -2.82 -0.48
C ALA A 36 12.25 -2.87 0.26
N ALA A 37 11.30 -3.61 -0.29
CA ALA A 37 10.10 -3.98 0.43
C ALA A 37 10.44 -5.04 1.49
N ASN A 38 9.66 -5.08 2.57
CA ASN A 38 9.88 -6.07 3.63
C ASN A 38 9.81 -7.50 3.08
N HIS A 39 10.86 -8.30 3.34
CA HIS A 39 10.99 -9.69 2.88
C HIS A 39 9.92 -10.63 3.46
N ASP A 40 9.34 -10.29 4.62
CA ASP A 40 8.27 -11.08 5.23
C ASP A 40 6.93 -10.95 4.47
N VAL A 41 6.84 -9.99 3.53
CA VAL A 41 5.63 -9.73 2.75
C VAL A 41 5.73 -10.40 1.39
N MET A 42 4.89 -11.42 1.18
CA MET A 42 4.71 -12.04 -0.14
C MET A 42 4.07 -11.05 -1.11
N GLN A 43 4.75 -10.78 -2.23
CA GLN A 43 4.29 -9.88 -3.27
C GLN A 43 3.86 -10.68 -4.51
N ILE A 44 2.65 -10.44 -4.97
CA ILE A 44 2.10 -11.06 -6.17
C ILE A 44 1.73 -9.93 -7.14
N VAL A 45 2.30 -9.97 -8.34
CA VAL A 45 2.06 -9.00 -9.40
C VAL A 45 1.28 -9.64 -10.53
N GLU A 46 0.13 -9.06 -10.86
CA GLU A 46 -0.74 -9.53 -11.94
C GLU A 46 -0.95 -8.42 -12.96
N VAL A 47 -0.74 -8.74 -14.24
CA VAL A 47 -1.08 -7.86 -15.36
C VAL A 47 -2.47 -8.23 -15.83
N LEU A 48 -3.41 -7.30 -15.68
CA LEU A 48 -4.83 -7.53 -15.95
C LEU A 48 -5.36 -6.44 -16.87
N ASP A 49 -6.35 -6.80 -17.68
CA ASP A 49 -7.18 -5.80 -18.35
C ASP A 49 -8.03 -5.04 -17.33
N ASP A 50 -8.26 -3.77 -17.61
CA ASP A 50 -8.99 -2.87 -16.73
C ASP A 50 -10.38 -3.40 -16.33
N ARG A 51 -11.05 -4.08 -17.27
CA ARG A 51 -12.38 -4.68 -17.10
C ARG A 51 -12.38 -5.92 -16.20
N ALA A 52 -11.24 -6.59 -16.08
CA ALA A 52 -11.09 -7.81 -15.27
C ALA A 52 -10.76 -7.53 -13.80
N ARG A 53 -10.33 -6.30 -13.46
CA ARG A 53 -9.89 -5.92 -12.11
C ARG A 53 -10.94 -6.18 -11.03
N ASP A 54 -12.18 -5.77 -11.28
CA ASP A 54 -13.27 -5.94 -10.31
C ASP A 54 -13.57 -7.42 -10.01
N SER A 55 -13.67 -8.24 -11.07
CA SER A 55 -13.87 -9.68 -10.92
C SER A 55 -12.70 -10.36 -10.20
N ARG A 56 -11.47 -9.90 -10.48
CA ARG A 56 -10.27 -10.44 -9.83
C ARG A 56 -10.21 -10.08 -8.35
N LEU A 57 -10.53 -8.83 -7.99
CA LEU A 57 -10.61 -8.39 -6.60
C LEU A 57 -11.59 -9.26 -5.82
N VAL A 58 -12.79 -9.50 -6.36
CA VAL A 58 -13.78 -10.38 -5.72
C VAL A 58 -13.22 -11.79 -5.53
N ALA A 59 -12.61 -12.38 -6.55
CA ALA A 59 -12.04 -13.73 -6.44
C ALA A 59 -10.92 -13.81 -5.38
N LEU A 60 -10.13 -12.74 -5.21
CA LEU A 60 -9.08 -12.67 -4.19
C LEU A 60 -9.68 -12.52 -2.79
N LEU A 61 -10.72 -11.70 -2.62
CA LEU A 61 -11.44 -11.59 -1.36
C LEU A 61 -12.10 -12.92 -0.99
N ASP A 62 -12.72 -13.61 -1.94
CA ASP A 62 -13.25 -14.95 -1.71
C ASP A 62 -12.15 -15.93 -1.33
N LYS A 63 -10.96 -15.84 -1.91
CA LYS A 63 -9.85 -16.75 -1.58
C LYS A 63 -9.28 -16.50 -0.18
N TYR A 64 -9.05 -15.23 0.18
CA TYR A 64 -8.23 -14.85 1.34
C TYR A 64 -9.04 -14.34 2.54
N HIS A 65 -10.30 -13.96 2.35
CA HIS A 65 -11.14 -13.31 3.37
C HIS A 65 -12.43 -14.08 3.69
N ARG A 66 -12.57 -15.31 3.17
CA ARG A 66 -13.72 -16.21 3.41
C ARG A 66 -14.10 -16.38 4.89
N ALA A 67 -13.12 -16.46 5.78
CA ALA A 67 -13.34 -16.67 7.22
C ALA A 67 -13.65 -15.38 8.00
N GLN A 68 -13.65 -14.20 7.34
CA GLN A 68 -13.85 -12.87 7.95
C GLN A 68 -12.91 -12.53 9.13
N SER A 69 -11.91 -13.36 9.40
CA SER A 69 -10.91 -13.18 10.46
C SER A 69 -9.76 -12.27 10.03
N ASN A 70 -9.51 -12.18 8.72
CA ASN A 70 -8.36 -11.47 8.17
C ASN A 70 -8.75 -10.03 7.84
N ARG A 71 -7.93 -9.06 8.23
CA ARG A 71 -8.11 -7.68 7.77
C ARG A 71 -7.54 -7.53 6.37
N VAL A 72 -8.30 -6.90 5.47
CA VAL A 72 -7.87 -6.62 4.11
C VAL A 72 -7.91 -5.12 3.87
N LEU A 73 -6.81 -4.59 3.36
CA LEU A 73 -6.71 -3.20 2.89
C LEU A 73 -6.64 -3.21 1.37
N VAL A 74 -7.55 -2.49 0.74
CA VAL A 74 -7.57 -2.31 -0.72
C VAL A 74 -7.23 -0.87 -1.04
N PHE A 75 -6.17 -0.69 -1.83
CA PHE A 75 -5.75 0.61 -2.32
C PHE A 75 -6.30 0.85 -3.73
N VAL A 76 -6.76 2.07 -3.95
CA VAL A 76 -7.22 2.57 -5.25
C VAL A 76 -6.64 3.94 -5.50
N LEU A 77 -6.51 4.30 -6.77
CA LEU A 77 -5.79 5.52 -7.16
C LEU A 77 -6.58 6.80 -6.91
N TYR A 78 -7.92 6.75 -7.04
CA TYR A 78 -8.76 7.94 -6.95
C TYR A 78 -9.92 7.79 -5.95
N LYS A 79 -10.29 8.89 -5.30
CA LYS A 79 -11.44 8.96 -4.38
C LYS A 79 -12.75 8.47 -5.00
N LYS A 80 -13.02 8.82 -6.26
CA LYS A 80 -14.22 8.37 -6.98
C LYS A 80 -14.23 6.85 -7.16
N GLU A 81 -13.05 6.26 -7.41
CA GLU A 81 -12.90 4.82 -7.57
C GLU A 81 -13.12 4.09 -6.25
N ALA A 82 -12.62 4.64 -5.14
CA ALA A 82 -12.87 4.09 -3.81
C ALA A 82 -14.36 3.94 -3.52
N GLY A 83 -15.14 5.02 -3.72
CA GLY A 83 -16.59 4.95 -3.51
C GLY A 83 -17.30 3.97 -4.45
N ARG A 84 -16.83 3.83 -5.70
CA ARG A 84 -17.36 2.85 -6.66
C ARG A 84 -17.09 1.42 -6.21
N VAL A 85 -15.85 1.12 -5.80
CA VAL A 85 -15.42 -0.21 -5.33
C VAL A 85 -16.13 -0.55 -4.03
N GLU A 86 -16.23 0.39 -3.09
CA GLU A 86 -16.97 0.22 -1.84
C GLU A 86 -18.44 -0.18 -2.09
N ALA A 87 -19.14 0.60 -2.92
CA ALA A 87 -20.53 0.33 -3.25
C ALA A 87 -20.71 -1.03 -3.96
N MET A 88 -19.76 -1.42 -4.82
CA MET A 88 -19.77 -2.73 -5.48
C MET A 88 -19.63 -3.88 -4.48
N LEU A 89 -18.72 -3.74 -3.50
CA LEU A 89 -18.46 -4.77 -2.50
C LEU A 89 -19.58 -4.86 -1.45
N ASN A 90 -20.13 -3.73 -1.00
CA ASN A 90 -21.24 -3.68 -0.05
C ASN A 90 -22.51 -4.35 -0.62
N LYS A 91 -22.79 -4.18 -1.93
CA LYS A 91 -23.90 -4.87 -2.60
C LYS A 91 -23.79 -6.40 -2.57
N ARG A 92 -22.58 -6.94 -2.41
CA ARG A 92 -22.32 -8.39 -2.34
C ARG A 92 -22.31 -8.94 -0.92
N GLY A 93 -22.62 -8.12 0.10
CA GLY A 93 -22.63 -8.56 1.50
C GLY A 93 -21.24 -8.62 2.15
N GLY A 94 -20.25 -7.91 1.59
CA GLY A 94 -18.90 -7.84 2.15
C GLY A 94 -18.88 -7.12 3.51
N GLY A 95 -18.84 -7.88 4.59
CA GLY A 95 -18.61 -7.35 5.94
C GLY A 95 -17.22 -6.72 6.05
N LYS A 96 -17.17 -5.51 6.64
CA LYS A 96 -15.96 -4.81 7.13
C LYS A 96 -14.71 -4.89 6.25
N LEU A 97 -14.80 -4.44 4.99
CA LEU A 97 -13.60 -4.03 4.24
C LEU A 97 -13.26 -2.58 4.52
N PHE A 98 -11.96 -2.29 4.69
CA PHE A 98 -11.46 -0.92 4.76
C PHE A 98 -10.81 -0.56 3.43
N LEU A 99 -11.33 0.47 2.78
CA LEU A 99 -10.77 1.05 1.57
C LEU A 99 -9.91 2.26 1.95
N SER A 100 -8.67 2.27 1.50
CA SER A 100 -7.77 3.40 1.68
C SER A 100 -7.55 4.12 0.35
N MET A 101 -7.62 5.45 0.40
CA MET A 101 -7.27 6.30 -0.74
C MET A 101 -5.80 6.68 -0.65
N GLU A 102 -5.01 6.32 -1.66
CA GLU A 102 -3.63 6.81 -1.77
C GLU A 102 -3.67 8.17 -2.47
N THR A 103 -3.59 9.27 -1.71
CA THR A 103 -3.64 10.64 -2.29
C THR A 103 -2.25 11.28 -2.29
N ARG A 104 -1.26 10.66 -2.95
CA ARG A 104 -0.12 11.33 -3.63
C ARG A 104 0.92 10.33 -4.14
N LEU A 105 1.04 10.26 -5.47
CA LEU A 105 2.26 10.48 -6.26
C LEU A 105 3.63 10.44 -5.51
N SER A 106 4.03 9.28 -5.00
CA SER A 106 5.47 8.94 -4.84
C SER A 106 5.77 7.44 -4.92
N MET A 107 4.77 6.59 -5.13
CA MET A 107 4.94 5.25 -5.71
C MET A 107 4.67 5.23 -7.22
N ILE A 108 5.03 6.32 -7.92
CA ILE A 108 4.99 6.37 -9.40
C ILE A 108 6.18 5.58 -9.96
N GLU A 109 6.12 4.28 -9.79
CA GLU A 109 6.71 3.34 -10.76
C GLU A 109 5.99 1.99 -10.76
N GLN A 110 4.97 1.84 -9.92
CA GLN A 110 4.20 0.63 -9.83
C GLN A 110 2.88 0.82 -10.60
N LYS A 111 2.90 0.30 -11.84
CA LYS A 111 1.75 -0.09 -12.70
C LYS A 111 0.59 -0.67 -11.88
N PRO A 112 -0.64 -0.84 -12.41
CA PRO A 112 -1.82 -1.22 -11.62
C PRO A 112 -1.64 -2.56 -10.90
N TYR A 113 -1.04 -2.54 -9.72
CA TYR A 113 -0.71 -3.70 -8.93
C TYR A 113 -1.63 -3.71 -7.72
N LEU A 114 -2.34 -4.83 -7.55
CA LEU A 114 -3.21 -5.06 -6.43
C LEU A 114 -2.37 -5.60 -5.27
N TYR A 115 -2.14 -4.78 -4.25
CA TYR A 115 -1.44 -5.20 -3.04
C TYR A 115 -2.41 -5.89 -2.08
N LEU A 116 -2.13 -7.14 -1.72
CA LEU A 116 -2.85 -7.84 -0.66
C LEU A 116 -1.97 -7.91 0.58
N LYS A 117 -2.35 -7.14 1.61
CA LYS A 117 -1.72 -7.22 2.94
C LYS A 117 -2.36 -8.37 3.72
N LYS A 118 -1.56 -9.35 4.14
CA LYS A 118 -1.95 -10.33 5.17
C LYS A 118 -1.35 -9.86 6.49
N GLU A 119 -2.16 -9.25 7.36
CA GLU A 119 -1.75 -9.04 8.75
C GLU A 119 -1.95 -10.34 9.51
N ASN A 120 -0.85 -11.04 9.80
CA ASN A 120 -0.85 -12.02 10.88
C ASN A 120 -0.77 -11.24 12.19
N VAL A 121 -1.88 -11.14 12.92
CA VAL A 121 -1.88 -10.66 14.30
C VAL A 121 -1.37 -11.82 15.15
N LEU A 122 -0.19 -11.63 15.77
CA LEU A 122 0.25 -12.45 16.91
C LEU A 122 -0.56 -12.07 18.16
#